data_AF-A0A820Y5V4-F1
#
_entry.id   AF-A0A820Y5V4-F1
#
_cell.length_a   1.000
_cell.length_b   1.000
_cell.length_c   1.000
_cell.angle_alpha   90.00
_cell.angle_beta   90.00
_cell.angle_gamma   90.00
#
_symmetry.space_group_name_H-M   'P 1'
#
loop_
_entity.id
_entity.type
_entity.pdbx_description
1 polymer ?
#
loop_
_entity_poly.entity_id
_entity_poly.type
_entity_poly.pdbx_seq_one_letter_code
_entity_poly.pdbx_strand_id
1 'polypeptide(L)'
;VYISRATYIRQGEQSLDTFYSPWHLVEYYRYIRFFPDGIVLVYTSADEPRATVARLKSRYSIRDPALIYGNYRLQNNRVLILAKRTAQRTSTMTSTQRRGGKDLQTSDIEQTMNMEFEMCDVGKKKHHQLIWTHYEIKFTNKRTGDERSTLLDVVNERHAYPSLIFSRVKSYTVAAEQLLK
;
A
#
# COMPACT_ATOMS: atom_id res chain seq x y z
N VAL A 1 9.54 -3.75 9.83
CA VAL A 1 8.45 -3.27 8.95
C VAL A 1 8.08 -1.87 9.38
N TYR A 2 7.89 -0.95 8.45
CA TYR A 2 7.44 0.40 8.76
C TYR A 2 5.92 0.43 8.78
N ILE A 3 5.34 1.03 9.81
CA ILE A 3 3.89 1.06 10.04
C ILE A 3 3.46 2.49 10.26
N SER A 4 2.45 2.94 9.52
CA SER A 4 1.74 4.21 9.76
C SER A 4 0.28 3.91 10.05
N ARG A 5 -0.27 4.61 11.03
CA ARG A 5 -1.67 4.54 11.43
C ARG A 5 -2.33 5.85 11.04
N ALA A 6 -3.28 5.79 10.12
CA ALA A 6 -3.98 6.94 9.60
C ALA A 6 -5.47 6.85 9.94
N THR A 7 -6.10 8.01 10.09
CA THR A 7 -7.52 8.12 10.39
C THR A 7 -8.14 9.20 9.52
N TYR A 8 -9.34 8.96 9.02
CA TYR A 8 -10.11 9.98 8.32
C TYR A 8 -11.59 9.87 8.70
N ILE A 9 -12.28 11.00 8.60
CA ILE A 9 -13.71 11.06 8.81
C ILE A 9 -14.39 10.91 7.46
N ARG A 10 -15.36 10.00 7.34
CA ARG A 10 -16.22 9.89 6.16
C ARG A 10 -17.69 9.96 6.55
N GLN A 11 -18.50 10.52 5.66
CA GLN A 11 -19.94 10.51 5.80
C GLN A 11 -20.47 9.08 5.64
N GLY A 12 -21.40 8.68 6.49
CA GLY A 12 -22.16 7.44 6.36
C GLY A 12 -23.31 7.56 5.38
N GLU A 13 -23.92 6.42 5.05
CA GLU A 13 -25.12 6.42 4.21
C GLU A 13 -26.28 7.12 4.92
N GLN A 14 -27.09 7.84 4.15
CA GLN A 14 -28.30 8.48 4.68
C GLN A 14 -29.29 7.39 5.14
N SER A 15 -29.83 7.59 6.33
CA SER A 15 -30.92 6.76 6.86
C SER A 15 -32.19 7.01 6.04
N LEU A 16 -33.13 6.05 6.06
CA LEU A 16 -34.46 6.23 5.43
C LEU A 16 -35.20 7.47 5.98
N ASP A 17 -34.98 7.78 7.26
CA ASP A 17 -35.32 9.07 7.85
C ASP A 17 -34.24 10.09 7.49
N THR A 18 -34.58 11.01 6.58
CA THR A 18 -33.71 12.03 5.96
C THR A 18 -33.01 12.98 6.93
N PHE A 19 -33.27 12.85 8.24
CA PHE A 19 -32.78 13.73 9.30
C PHE A 19 -31.45 13.29 9.94
N TYR A 20 -30.97 12.06 9.67
CA TYR A 20 -29.73 11.56 10.28
C TYR A 20 -28.74 11.03 9.24
N SER A 21 -27.57 11.70 9.17
CA SER A 21 -26.38 11.25 8.46
C SER A 21 -25.25 10.98 9.47
N PRO A 22 -24.92 9.71 9.76
CA PRO A 22 -23.84 9.39 10.68
C PRO A 22 -22.47 9.78 10.09
N TRP A 23 -21.53 10.17 10.93
CA TRP A 23 -20.12 10.33 10.56
C TRP A 23 -19.31 9.15 11.10
N HIS A 24 -18.44 8.58 10.27
CA HIS A 24 -17.58 7.46 10.63
C HIS A 24 -16.13 7.93 10.74
N LEU A 25 -15.48 7.65 11.87
CA LEU A 25 -14.03 7.71 11.99
C LEU A 25 -13.46 6.38 11.50
N VAL A 26 -12.81 6.40 10.34
CA VAL A 26 -12.17 5.22 9.74
C VAL A 26 -10.70 5.23 10.09
N GLU A 27 -10.23 4.17 10.73
CA GLU A 27 -8.80 3.91 11.00
C GLU A 27 -8.28 2.86 10.02
N TYR A 28 -7.06 3.07 9.54
CA TYR A 28 -6.34 2.09 8.75
C TYR A 28 -4.84 2.19 8.97
N TYR A 29 -4.14 1.11 8.63
CA TYR A 29 -2.70 0.98 8.73
C TYR A 29 -2.08 0.82 7.35
N ARG A 30 -0.98 1.54 7.12
CA ARG A 30 -0.08 1.29 6.00
C ARG A 30 1.17 0.59 6.49
N TYR A 31 1.52 -0.47 5.81
CA TYR A 31 2.70 -1.28 6.08
C TYR A 31 3.63 -1.21 4.87
N ILE A 32 4.90 -0.88 5.13
CA ILE A 32 5.96 -0.93 4.13
C ILE A 32 7.07 -1.86 4.63
N ARG A 33 7.34 -2.91 3.85
CA ARG A 33 8.40 -3.86 4.17
C ARG A 33 9.42 -3.91 3.04
N PHE A 34 10.64 -3.53 3.38
CA PHE A 34 11.81 -3.62 2.51
C PHE A 34 12.50 -4.98 2.65
N PHE A 35 13.04 -5.47 1.54
CA PHE A 35 13.85 -6.68 1.47
C PHE A 35 15.25 -6.33 0.91
N PRO A 36 16.33 -7.04 1.31
CA PRO A 36 17.70 -6.67 0.94
C PRO A 36 17.99 -6.69 -0.57
N ASP A 37 17.18 -7.38 -1.36
CA ASP A 37 17.29 -7.51 -2.82
C ASP A 37 16.66 -6.31 -3.57
N GLY A 38 16.24 -5.27 -2.86
CA GLY A 38 15.60 -4.09 -3.45
C GLY A 38 14.09 -4.25 -3.66
N ILE A 39 13.49 -5.35 -3.23
CA ILE A 39 12.03 -5.56 -3.28
C ILE A 39 11.37 -4.85 -2.10
N VAL A 40 10.17 -4.30 -2.35
CA VAL A 40 9.32 -3.73 -1.31
C VAL A 40 7.89 -4.26 -1.41
N LEU A 41 7.29 -4.49 -0.25
CA LEU A 41 5.86 -4.75 -0.10
C LEU A 41 5.18 -3.54 0.51
N VAL A 42 4.06 -3.15 -0.09
CA VAL A 42 3.18 -2.10 0.38
C VAL A 42 1.81 -2.70 0.61
N TYR A 43 1.25 -2.46 1.79
CA TYR A 43 -0.05 -3.01 2.17
C TYR A 43 -0.84 -2.00 2.99
N THR A 44 -2.12 -1.86 2.66
CA THR A 44 -3.05 -1.00 3.40
C THR A 44 -4.20 -1.87 3.90
N SER A 45 -4.43 -1.88 5.21
CA SER A 45 -5.52 -2.66 5.81
C SER A 45 -6.10 -1.94 7.03
N ALA A 46 -7.37 -2.23 7.33
CA ALA A 46 -8.00 -1.85 8.60
C ALA A 46 -7.58 -2.75 9.77
N ASP A 47 -6.93 -3.89 9.49
CA ASP A 47 -6.48 -4.83 10.52
C ASP A 47 -5.28 -4.28 11.29
N GLU A 48 -5.30 -4.51 12.61
CA GLU A 48 -4.18 -4.18 13.48
C GLU A 48 -2.89 -4.95 13.13
N PRO A 49 -1.70 -4.41 13.45
CA PRO A 49 -0.42 -5.02 13.11
C PRO A 49 -0.30 -6.49 13.50
N ARG A 50 -0.87 -6.91 14.64
CA ARG A 50 -0.79 -8.28 15.13
C ARG A 50 -1.37 -9.30 14.13
N ALA A 51 -2.45 -8.96 13.44
CA ALA A 51 -3.09 -9.82 12.44
C ALA A 51 -2.42 -9.72 11.06
N THR A 52 -1.79 -8.59 10.75
CA THR A 52 -1.25 -8.32 9.41
C THR A 52 0.20 -8.76 9.23
N VAL A 53 1.06 -8.63 10.24
CA VAL A 53 2.51 -8.81 10.05
C VAL A 53 2.89 -10.19 9.52
N ALA A 54 2.13 -11.23 9.86
CA ALA A 54 2.39 -12.59 9.35
C ALA A 54 2.19 -12.68 7.83
N ARG A 55 1.23 -11.94 7.27
CA ARG A 55 0.95 -11.91 5.82
C ARG A 55 2.10 -11.29 5.03
N LEU A 56 2.77 -10.32 5.65
CA LEU A 56 3.91 -9.63 5.07
C LEU A 56 5.21 -10.44 5.15
N LYS A 57 5.21 -11.64 5.75
CA LYS A 57 6.42 -12.44 6.02
C LYS A 57 7.14 -12.91 4.75
N SER A 58 6.40 -13.28 3.71
CA SER A 58 6.97 -13.79 2.46
C SER A 58 6.95 -12.74 1.36
N ARG A 59 8.03 -12.69 0.58
CA ARG A 59 8.13 -11.88 -0.65
C ARG A 59 7.34 -12.46 -1.84
N TYR A 60 6.73 -13.64 -1.69
CA TYR A 60 5.99 -14.33 -2.75
C TYR A 60 4.57 -14.70 -2.33
N SER A 61 3.93 -13.90 -1.46
CA SER A 61 2.52 -14.14 -1.11
C SER A 61 1.61 -13.73 -2.27
N ILE A 62 1.58 -14.54 -3.33
CA ILE A 62 0.82 -14.31 -4.58
C ILE A 62 -0.70 -14.25 -4.31
N ARG A 63 -1.15 -14.62 -3.11
CA ARG A 63 -2.56 -14.83 -2.78
C ARG A 63 -3.28 -13.61 -2.21
N ASP A 64 -2.59 -12.55 -1.78
CA ASP A 64 -3.27 -11.37 -1.21
C ASP A 64 -3.43 -10.25 -2.26
N PRO A 65 -4.66 -9.98 -2.72
CA PRO A 65 -4.96 -8.96 -3.73
C PRO A 65 -4.70 -7.52 -3.30
N ALA A 66 -4.66 -7.27 -1.99
CA ALA A 66 -4.39 -5.96 -1.41
C ALA A 66 -2.88 -5.74 -1.21
N LEU A 67 -2.05 -6.77 -1.36
CA LEU A 67 -0.60 -6.67 -1.28
C LEU A 67 -0.02 -6.18 -2.61
N ILE A 68 0.67 -5.04 -2.54
CA ILE A 68 1.28 -4.39 -3.70
C ILE A 68 2.79 -4.64 -3.64
N TYR A 69 3.33 -5.09 -4.77
CA TYR A 69 4.75 -5.40 -4.92
C TYR A 69 5.44 -4.28 -5.69
N GLY A 70 6.67 -3.99 -5.31
CA GLY A 70 7.47 -2.97 -5.95
C GLY A 70 8.95 -3.19 -5.77
N ASN A 71 9.71 -2.23 -6.27
CA ASN A 71 11.13 -2.09 -6.00
C ASN A 71 11.39 -0.78 -5.28
N TYR A 72 12.49 -0.71 -4.54
CA TYR A 72 12.94 0.51 -3.92
C TYR A 72 14.41 0.79 -4.23
N ARG A 73 14.79 2.06 -4.10
CA ARG A 73 16.18 2.52 -4.12
C ARG A 73 16.42 3.48 -2.97
N LEU A 74 17.65 3.44 -2.46
CA LEU A 74 18.13 4.39 -1.48
C LEU A 74 18.97 5.45 -2.19
N GLN A 75 18.73 6.70 -1.84
CA GLN A 75 19.50 7.85 -2.31
C GLN A 75 19.73 8.79 -1.14
N ASN A 76 20.97 8.85 -0.65
CA ASN A 76 21.33 9.63 0.54
C ASN A 76 20.44 9.25 1.73
N ASN A 77 19.60 10.18 2.19
CA ASN A 77 18.66 9.99 3.28
C ASN A 77 17.21 9.77 2.82
N ARG A 78 17.01 9.36 1.56
CA ARG A 78 15.68 9.14 0.96
C ARG A 78 15.53 7.72 0.46
N VAL A 79 14.31 7.22 0.53
CA VAL A 79 13.89 5.97 -0.10
C VAL A 79 12.83 6.27 -1.15
N LEU A 80 13.10 5.81 -2.38
CA LEU A 80 12.20 5.90 -3.51
C LEU A 80 11.59 4.53 -3.74
N ILE A 81 10.27 4.45 -3.84
CA ILE A 81 9.52 3.23 -4.07
C ILE A 81 8.73 3.35 -5.37
N LEU A 82 8.87 2.33 -6.21
CA LEU A 82 8.04 2.10 -7.38
C LEU A 82 7.25 0.81 -7.18
N ALA A 83 5.98 0.94 -6.83
CA ALA A 83 5.08 -0.20 -6.58
C ALA A 83 4.02 -0.30 -7.68
N LYS A 84 3.73 -1.52 -8.14
CA LYS A 84 2.80 -1.78 -9.23
C LYS A 84 1.67 -2.67 -8.75
N ARG A 85 0.45 -2.21 -8.96
CA ARG A 85 -0.76 -2.99 -8.78
C ARG A 85 -1.20 -3.48 -10.15
N THR A 86 -0.91 -4.73 -10.44
CA THR A 86 -1.49 -5.40 -11.61
C THR A 86 -2.97 -5.59 -11.34
N ALA A 87 -3.80 -5.16 -12.28
CA ALA A 87 -5.22 -5.37 -12.17
C ALA A 87 -5.54 -6.84 -11.93
N GLN A 88 -6.38 -7.06 -10.93
CA GLN A 88 -6.81 -8.38 -10.57
C GLN A 88 -7.67 -8.97 -11.67
N ARG A 89 -7.54 -10.28 -11.86
CA ARG A 89 -8.52 -11.09 -12.56
C ARG A 89 -9.80 -11.09 -11.71
N THR A 90 -10.71 -10.17 -11.94
CA THR A 90 -12.08 -10.32 -11.45
C THR A 90 -12.73 -11.42 -12.26
N SER A 91 -12.68 -12.64 -11.73
CA SER A 91 -13.65 -13.66 -12.15
C SER A 91 -15.00 -13.24 -11.58
N THR A 92 -15.74 -12.43 -12.32
CA THR A 92 -17.19 -12.33 -12.14
C THR A 92 -17.74 -13.74 -12.38
N MET A 93 -17.98 -14.48 -11.30
CA MET A 93 -18.74 -15.72 -11.34
C MET A 93 -20.21 -15.35 -11.54
N THR A 94 -20.59 -14.94 -12.75
CA THR A 94 -21.97 -15.07 -13.17
C THR A 94 -22.22 -16.55 -13.40
N SER A 95 -22.70 -17.19 -12.33
CA SER A 95 -23.20 -18.55 -12.32
C SER A 95 -24.39 -18.65 -13.27
N THR A 96 -24.13 -18.87 -14.56
CA THR A 96 -24.96 -19.67 -15.47
C THR A 96 -24.33 -19.65 -16.86
N GLN A 97 -24.13 -20.85 -17.42
CA GLN A 97 -23.93 -21.18 -18.83
C GLN A 97 -22.51 -21.51 -19.34
N ARG A 98 -22.35 -22.84 -19.52
CA ARG A 98 -21.91 -23.56 -20.73
C ARG A 98 -20.44 -23.51 -21.16
N ARG A 99 -20.00 -24.72 -21.54
CA ARG A 99 -18.70 -25.11 -22.09
C ARG A 99 -18.33 -24.25 -23.31
N GLY A 100 -17.22 -23.53 -23.20
CA GLY A 100 -16.59 -22.71 -24.24
C GLY A 100 -15.50 -21.88 -23.57
N GLY A 101 -14.31 -21.77 -24.18
CA GLY A 101 -13.10 -21.25 -23.54
C GLY A 101 -13.31 -19.97 -22.71
N LYS A 102 -12.85 -19.99 -21.45
CA LYS A 102 -12.84 -18.81 -20.58
C LYS A 102 -11.81 -17.81 -21.12
N ASP A 103 -12.27 -16.82 -21.87
CA ASP A 103 -11.44 -15.65 -22.16
C ASP A 103 -11.30 -14.85 -20.87
N LEU A 104 -10.14 -14.99 -20.22
CA LEU A 104 -9.81 -14.24 -19.00
C LEU A 104 -9.53 -12.79 -19.39
N GLN A 105 -10.53 -11.92 -19.35
CA GLN A 105 -10.30 -10.48 -19.46
C GLN A 105 -9.52 -10.00 -18.23
N THR A 106 -8.21 -9.80 -18.42
CA THR A 106 -7.39 -9.06 -17.46
C THR A 106 -7.67 -7.59 -17.70
N SER A 107 -7.89 -6.79 -16.65
CA SER A 107 -8.13 -5.36 -16.85
C SER A 107 -6.88 -4.71 -17.49
N ASP A 108 -7.09 -3.95 -18.57
CA ASP A 108 -6.01 -3.27 -19.31
C ASP A 108 -5.38 -2.11 -18.55
N ILE A 109 -5.91 -1.75 -17.37
CA ILE A 109 -5.42 -0.63 -16.56
C ILE A 109 -4.37 -1.14 -15.57
N GLU A 110 -3.14 -0.63 -15.68
CA GLU A 110 -2.09 -0.81 -14.68
C GLU A 110 -2.00 0.41 -13.78
N GLN A 111 -1.96 0.18 -12.48
CA GLN A 111 -1.77 1.23 -11.48
C GLN A 111 -0.33 1.17 -10.96
N THR A 112 0.38 2.27 -11.04
CA THR A 112 1.74 2.45 -10.51
C THR A 112 1.72 3.50 -9.41
N MET A 113 2.44 3.24 -8.32
CA MET A 113 2.55 4.10 -7.15
C MET A 113 4.02 4.50 -6.98
N ASN A 114 4.29 5.79 -7.17
CA ASN A 114 5.58 6.41 -6.94
C ASN A 114 5.55 7.03 -5.55
N MET A 115 6.27 6.46 -4.59
CA MET A 115 6.31 6.97 -3.23
C MET A 115 7.73 7.35 -2.86
N GLU A 116 7.89 8.46 -2.16
CA GLU A 116 9.17 8.91 -1.64
C GLU A 116 9.05 9.24 -0.17
N PHE A 117 10.08 8.84 0.57
CA PHE A 117 10.20 9.14 1.98
C PHE A 117 11.59 9.64 2.32
N GLU A 118 11.63 10.59 3.24
CA GLU A 118 12.82 10.90 4.00
C GLU A 118 12.96 9.91 5.16
N MET A 119 14.17 9.38 5.34
CA MET A 119 14.52 8.47 6.43
C MET A 119 14.99 9.29 7.63
N CYS A 120 14.35 9.15 8.78
CA CYS A 120 14.71 9.90 9.98
C CYS A 120 15.08 8.97 11.14
N ASP A 121 16.00 9.44 11.96
CA ASP A 121 16.36 8.77 13.21
C ASP A 121 15.31 9.06 14.28
N VAL A 122 15.05 8.08 15.16
CA VAL A 122 14.18 8.25 16.32
C VAL A 122 15.01 8.04 17.58
N GLY A 123 15.42 9.15 18.19
CA GLY A 123 16.38 9.13 19.29
C GLY A 123 17.71 8.52 18.84
N LYS A 124 18.13 7.43 19.49
CA LYS A 124 19.37 6.70 19.14
C LYS A 124 19.20 5.71 17.98
N LYS A 125 17.98 5.52 17.48
CA LYS A 125 17.66 4.46 16.51
C LYS A 125 17.69 5.01 15.09
N LYS A 126 18.62 4.52 14.27
CA LYS A 126 18.86 5.02 12.90
C LYS A 126 17.75 4.66 11.92
N HIS A 127 17.29 5.61 11.12
CA HIS A 127 16.28 5.42 10.06
C HIS A 127 14.99 4.75 10.56
N HIS A 128 14.61 4.96 11.82
CA HIS A 128 13.44 4.34 12.43
C HIS A 128 12.11 5.01 12.08
N GLN A 129 12.15 6.10 11.31
CA GLN A 129 10.98 6.82 10.85
C GLN A 129 11.09 7.10 9.35
N LEU A 130 9.96 7.01 8.64
CA LEU A 130 9.82 7.46 7.26
C LEU A 130 8.80 8.59 7.20
N ILE A 131 9.22 9.73 6.66
CA ILE A 131 8.37 10.91 6.48
C ILE A 131 8.04 11.03 5.00
N TRP A 132 6.75 11.16 4.67
CA TRP A 132 6.31 11.35 3.29
C TRP A 132 6.90 12.63 2.70
N THR A 133 7.46 12.52 1.50
CA THR A 133 7.91 13.69 0.71
C THR A 133 7.25 13.75 -0.66
N HIS A 134 6.84 12.59 -1.21
CA HIS A 134 6.14 12.51 -2.48
C HIS A 134 5.24 11.28 -2.54
N TYR A 135 4.06 11.42 -3.14
CA TYR A 135 3.24 10.29 -3.53
C TYR A 135 2.45 10.63 -4.80
N GLU A 136 2.73 9.91 -5.88
CA GLU A 136 2.00 10.00 -7.14
C GLU A 136 1.45 8.62 -7.51
N ILE A 137 0.20 8.58 -7.94
CA ILE A 137 -0.44 7.38 -8.48
C ILE A 137 -0.63 7.60 -9.98
N LYS A 138 -0.10 6.70 -10.80
CA LYS A 138 -0.28 6.66 -12.25
C LYS A 138 -1.16 5.51 -12.65
N PHE A 139 -2.06 5.76 -13.60
CA PHE A 139 -2.89 4.78 -14.27
C PHE A 139 -2.50 4.77 -15.73
N THR A 140 -2.04 3.62 -16.22
CA THR A 140 -1.64 3.42 -17.61
C THR A 140 -2.59 2.42 -18.25
N ASN A 141 -3.24 2.82 -19.34
CA ASN A 141 -4.01 1.92 -20.17
C ASN A 141 -3.05 1.18 -21.12
N LYS A 142 -2.88 -0.13 -20.96
CA LYS A 142 -1.93 -0.92 -21.75
C LYS A 142 -2.28 -1.02 -23.23
N ARG A 143 -3.56 -0.87 -23.57
CA ARG A 143 -4.05 -0.99 -24.96
C ARG A 143 -3.84 0.30 -25.74
N THR A 144 -4.12 1.44 -25.12
CA THR A 144 -4.03 2.76 -25.79
C THR A 144 -2.70 3.46 -25.51
N GLY A 145 -2.00 3.10 -24.44
CA GLY A 145 -0.83 3.82 -23.94
C GLY A 145 -1.17 5.07 -23.13
N ASP A 146 -2.46 5.38 -22.93
CA ASP A 146 -2.88 6.58 -22.23
C ASP A 146 -2.47 6.52 -20.76
N GLU A 147 -1.87 7.60 -20.26
CA GLU A 147 -1.48 7.73 -18.86
C GLU A 147 -2.26 8.86 -18.18
N ARG A 148 -2.70 8.60 -16.95
CA ARG A 148 -3.25 9.61 -16.04
C ARG A 148 -2.54 9.52 -14.72
N SER A 149 -2.12 10.65 -14.16
CA SER A 149 -1.53 10.69 -12.84
C SER A 149 -2.32 11.54 -11.87
N THR A 150 -2.19 11.21 -10.59
CA THR A 150 -2.74 11.98 -9.48
C THR A 150 -1.64 12.13 -8.45
N LEU A 151 -1.24 13.38 -8.19
CA LEU A 151 -0.32 13.74 -7.13
C LEU A 151 -1.10 13.95 -5.84
N LEU A 152 -0.68 13.30 -4.76
CA LEU A 152 -1.34 13.38 -3.46
C LEU A 152 -0.60 14.38 -2.58
N ASP A 153 -1.34 15.23 -1.87
CA ASP A 153 -0.78 16.25 -1.00
C ASP A 153 -0.35 15.66 0.37
N VAL A 154 0.66 14.80 0.32
CA VAL A 154 1.14 14.07 1.50
C VAL A 154 1.89 14.94 2.51
N VAL A 155 2.32 16.14 2.09
CA VAL A 155 3.07 17.07 2.94
C VAL A 155 2.12 17.92 3.78
N ASN A 156 1.03 18.41 3.19
CA ASN A 156 0.05 19.23 3.90
C ASN A 156 -1.01 18.36 4.61
N GLU A 157 -1.41 17.22 4.05
CA GLU A 157 -2.41 16.32 4.66
C GLU A 157 -1.80 15.30 5.64
N ARG A 158 -1.08 15.78 6.65
CA ARG A 158 -0.34 14.91 7.60
C ARG A 158 -1.22 13.93 8.38
N HIS A 159 -2.49 14.25 8.58
CA HIS A 159 -3.44 13.34 9.22
C HIS A 159 -3.79 12.14 8.32
N ALA A 160 -3.93 12.38 7.01
CA ALA A 160 -4.11 11.32 6.04
C ALA A 160 -2.78 10.57 5.82
N TYR A 161 -1.63 11.26 5.83
CA TYR A 161 -0.30 10.69 5.57
C TYR A 161 0.66 10.84 6.75
N PRO A 162 0.40 10.17 7.90
CA PRO A 162 1.32 10.23 9.02
C PRO A 162 2.59 9.44 8.72
N SER A 163 3.69 9.83 9.37
CA SER A 163 4.98 9.15 9.25
C SER A 163 4.88 7.68 9.61
N LEU A 164 5.69 6.83 8.96
CA LEU A 164 5.76 5.41 9.29
C LEU A 164 6.87 5.18 10.32
N ILE A 165 6.59 4.39 11.35
CA ILE A 165 7.56 4.02 12.38
C ILE A 165 8.00 2.57 12.18
N PHE A 166 9.31 2.33 12.28
CA PHE A 166 9.87 1.00 12.20
C PHE A 166 9.50 0.16 13.44
N SER A 167 8.86 -0.97 13.19
CA SER A 167 8.59 -2.01 14.17
C SER A 167 9.32 -3.30 13.82
N ARG A 168 10.02 -3.87 14.81
CA ARG A 168 10.70 -5.16 14.68
C ARG A 168 9.69 -6.28 14.85
N VAL A 169 9.65 -7.20 13.88
CA VAL A 169 8.76 -8.37 13.91
C VAL A 169 9.61 -9.63 14.06
N LYS A 170 9.53 -10.27 15.24
CA LYS A 170 10.36 -11.43 15.61
C LYS A 170 10.20 -12.65 14.68
N SER A 171 9.04 -12.79 14.03
CA SER A 171 8.74 -13.94 13.17
C SER A 171 9.36 -13.84 11.77
N TYR A 172 10.01 -12.73 11.45
CA TYR A 172 10.75 -12.55 10.20
C TYR A 172 12.14 -13.18 10.32
N THR A 173 12.63 -13.79 9.23
CA THR A 173 13.98 -14.36 9.18
C THR A 173 15.02 -13.24 9.25
N VAL A 174 16.15 -13.49 9.90
CA VAL A 174 17.26 -12.51 10.12
C VAL A 174 17.72 -11.85 8.82
N ALA A 175 17.73 -12.59 7.70
CA ALA A 175 18.07 -12.05 6.38
C ALA A 175 17.13 -10.91 5.93
N ALA A 176 15.88 -10.91 6.39
CA ALA A 176 14.87 -9.90 6.07
C ALA A 176 14.62 -8.90 7.21
N GLU A 177 15.51 -8.86 8.22
CA GLU A 177 15.47 -7.94 9.37
C GLU A 177 16.40 -6.72 9.21
N GLN A 178 17.21 -6.65 8.15
CA GLN A 178 18.14 -5.53 7.98
C GLN A 178 17.37 -4.22 7.76
N LEU A 179 17.64 -3.25 8.64
CA LEU A 179 17.24 -1.85 8.45
C LEU A 179 17.83 -1.34 7.13
N LEU A 180 17.17 -0.35 6.53
CA LEU A 180 17.74 0.38 5.40
C LEU A 180 19.11 0.92 5.84
N LYS A 181 20.17 0.51 5.14
CA LYS A 181 21.56 0.91 5.39
C LYS A 181 22.00 1.89 4.32
#